data_AF-A0A9E1VBC4-F1
#
_entry.id   AF-A0A9E1VBC4-F1
#
_cell.length_a   1.000
_cell.length_b   1.000
_cell.length_c   1.000
_cell.angle_alpha   90.00
_cell.angle_beta   90.00
_cell.angle_gamma   90.00
#
_symmetry.space_group_name_H-M   'P 1'
#
loop_
_entity.id
_entity.type
_entity.pdbx_description
1 polymer ?
#
loop_
_entity_poly.entity_id
_entity_poly.type
_entity_poly.pdbx_seq_one_letter_code
_entity_poly.pdbx_strand_id
1 'polypeptide(L)' 'MKNAPQVLFWLGLASIPLSWLLWYIGPEIELVRPVLNNIADPALKAVLQAAHAERWGIFVGLWPVTLLVLSVVVEKRFPR' A
#
# COMPACT_ATOMS: atom_id res chain seq x y z
N MET A 1 -14.17 8.47 -25.30
CA MET A 1 -13.20 8.16 -24.23
C MET A 1 -12.03 9.15 -24.20
N LYS A 2 -12.26 10.47 -24.34
CA LYS A 2 -11.16 11.46 -24.46
C LYS A 2 -10.42 11.75 -23.14
N ASN A 3 -11.08 11.56 -21.99
CA ASN A 3 -10.55 12.00 -20.70
C ASN A 3 -10.05 10.86 -19.80
N ALA A 4 -10.16 9.60 -20.25
CA ALA A 4 -9.72 8.42 -19.51
C ALA A 4 -8.25 8.50 -19.03
N PRO A 5 -7.27 8.94 -19.85
CA PRO A 5 -5.88 9.02 -19.38
C PRO A 5 -5.67 10.09 -18.31
N GLN A 6 -6.38 11.22 -18.38
CA GLN A 6 -6.31 12.28 -17.38
C GLN A 6 -6.91 11.83 -16.04
N VAL A 7 -8.03 11.09 -16.07
CA VAL A 7 -8.66 10.55 -14.86
C VAL A 7 -7.75 9.52 -14.17
N LEU A 8 -7.12 8.63 -14.93
CA LEU A 8 -6.15 7.65 -14.39
C LEU A 8 -4.93 8.33 -13.79
N PHE A 9 -4.44 9.41 -14.40
CA PHE A 9 -3.33 10.20 -13.84
C PHE A 9 -3.69 10.82 -12.48
N TRP A 10 -4.86 11.44 -12.36
CA TRP A 10 -5.31 12.05 -11.10
C TRP A 10 -5.61 11.02 -10.02
N LEU A 11 -6.23 9.88 -10.39
CA LEU A 11 -6.41 8.75 -9.47
C LEU A 11 -5.06 8.20 -9.01
N GLY A 12 -4.07 8.16 -9.91
CA GLY A 12 -2.69 7.88 -9.58
C GLY A 12 -2.13 8.84 -8.53
N LEU A 13 -2.21 10.13 -8.81
CA LEU A 13 -1.69 11.15 -7.90
C LEU A 13 -2.35 11.09 -6.52
N ALA A 14 -3.67 10.89 -6.47
CA ALA A 14 -4.43 10.77 -5.23
C ALA A 14 -4.12 9.47 -4.47
N SER A 15 -3.75 8.38 -5.16
CA SER A 15 -3.40 7.13 -4.50
C SER A 15 -2.11 7.26 -3.69
N ILE A 16 -1.17 8.13 -4.04
CA ILE A 16 0.10 8.25 -3.33
C ILE A 16 -0.12 8.63 -1.85
N PRO A 17 -0.79 9.74 -1.50
CA PRO A 17 -1.06 10.07 -0.10
C PRO A 17 -2.02 9.08 0.56
N LEU A 18 -2.98 8.51 -0.17
CA LEU A 18 -3.89 7.48 0.36
C LEU A 18 -3.13 6.19 0.75
N SER A 19 -2.10 5.81 -0.02
CA SER A 19 -1.28 4.63 0.25
C SER A 19 -0.46 4.81 1.52
N TRP A 20 0.10 6.00 1.70
CA TRP A 20 0.88 6.36 2.88
C TRP A 20 -0.02 6.43 4.12
N LEU A 21 -1.22 7.00 3.98
CA LEU A 21 -2.21 7.05 5.06
C LEU A 21 -2.68 5.65 5.46
N LEU A 22 -2.92 4.76 4.49
CA LEU A 22 -3.25 3.35 4.78
C LEU A 22 -2.06 2.58 5.35
N TRP A 23 -0.82 2.89 4.97
CA TRP A 23 0.36 2.29 5.58
C TRP A 23 0.54 2.74 7.03
N TYR A 24 0.27 4.01 7.33
CA TYR A 24 0.41 4.57 8.68
C TYR A 24 -0.67 4.02 9.64
N ILE A 25 -1.92 3.93 9.18
CA ILE A 25 -3.05 3.54 10.04
C ILE A 25 -3.35 2.04 9.95
N GLY A 26 -2.99 1.37 8.84
CA GLY A 26 -3.25 -0.04 8.58
C GLY A 26 -2.74 -1.05 9.64
N PRO A 27 -1.59 -0.84 10.30
CA PRO A 27 -1.12 -1.71 11.37
C PRO A 27 -2.04 -1.76 12.58
N GLU A 28 -2.79 -0.68 12.83
CA GLU A 28 -3.73 -0.55 13.96
C GLU A 28 -5.16 -0.94 13.57
N ILE A 29 -5.48 -0.95 12.27
CA ILE A 29 -6.81 -1.28 11.78
C ILE A 29 -6.88 -2.77 11.41
N GLU A 30 -7.54 -3.55 12.27
CA GLU A 30 -7.96 -4.92 11.94
C GLU A 30 -9.21 -4.89 11.03
N LEU A 31 -9.05 -4.49 9.76
CA LEU A 31 -10.15 -4.26 8.81
C LEU A 31 -11.00 -5.51 8.51
N VAL A 32 -10.43 -6.72 8.62
CA VAL A 32 -11.08 -7.95 8.13
C VAL A 32 -11.22 -9.04 9.20
N ARG A 33 -10.26 -9.20 10.12
CA ARG A 33 -10.35 -10.18 11.21
C ARG A 33 -9.64 -9.67 12.46
N PRO A 34 -10.32 -9.60 13.60
CA PRO A 34 -9.68 -9.24 14.86
C PRO A 34 -8.92 -10.44 15.43
N VAL A 35 -7.71 -10.69 14.91
CA VAL A 35 -6.87 -11.82 15.32
C VAL A 35 -5.98 -11.41 16.50
N LEU A 36 -5.48 -10.18 16.52
CA LEU A 36 -4.54 -9.67 17.53
C LEU A 36 -5.23 -9.31 18.85
N ASN A 37 -6.53 -8.98 18.80
CA ASN A 37 -7.31 -8.67 19.99
C ASN A 37 -7.62 -9.89 20.87
N ASN A 38 -7.57 -11.11 20.31
CA ASN A 38 -7.83 -12.35 21.04
C ASN A 38 -6.55 -13.02 21.59
N ILE A 39 -5.38 -12.36 21.47
CA ILE A 39 -4.10 -12.90 21.92
C ILE A 39 -3.80 -12.40 23.33
N ALA A 40 -3.75 -13.33 24.28
CA ALA A 40 -3.45 -13.03 25.70
C ALA A 40 -1.96 -12.77 25.96
N ASP A 41 -1.06 -13.32 25.13
CA ASP A 41 0.39 -13.13 25.28
C ASP A 41 0.87 -11.83 24.60
N PRO A 42 1.40 -10.86 25.35
CA PRO A 42 1.87 -9.59 24.80
C PRO A 42 3.09 -9.75 23.88
N ALA A 43 3.95 -10.74 24.10
CA ALA A 43 5.13 -10.95 23.27
C ALA A 43 4.74 -11.44 21.87
N LEU A 44 3.86 -12.44 21.79
CA LEU A 44 3.32 -12.93 20.52
C LEU A 44 2.54 -11.84 19.77
N LYS A 45 1.75 -11.02 20.47
CA LYS A 45 1.01 -9.91 19.87
C LYS A 45 1.93 -8.89 19.19
N ALA A 46 3.03 -8.51 19.84
CA ALA A 46 3.99 -7.56 19.29
C ALA A 46 4.66 -8.07 18.02
N VAL A 47 5.06 -9.35 17.99
CA VAL A 47 5.69 -9.97 16.81
C VAL A 47 4.72 -10.02 15.63
N LEU A 48 3.45 -10.37 15.87
CA LEU A 48 2.44 -10.42 14.82
C LEU A 48 2.05 -9.03 14.29
N GLN A 49 2.05 -8.00 15.15
CA GLN A 49 1.88 -6.61 14.71
C GLN A 49 3.01 -6.14 13.80
N ALA A 50 4.26 -6.46 14.14
CA ALA A 50 5.42 -6.14 13.29
C ALA A 50 5.32 -6.82 11.92
N ALA A 51 5.02 -8.12 11.90
CA ALA A 51 4.82 -8.88 10.65
C ALA A 51 3.63 -8.36 9.83
N HIS A 52 2.58 -7.85 10.48
CA HIS A 52 1.45 -7.23 9.81
C HIS A 52 1.83 -5.89 9.16
N ALA A 53 2.61 -5.07 9.86
CA ALA A 53 3.13 -3.80 9.33
C ALA A 53 4.03 -4.00 8.09
N GLU A 54 4.89 -5.03 8.10
CA GLU A 54 5.72 -5.40 6.94
C GLU A 54 4.87 -5.79 5.73
N ARG A 55 3.81 -6.59 5.93
CA ARG A 55 2.87 -6.96 4.87
C ARG A 55 2.11 -5.76 4.29
N TRP A 56 1.74 -4.79 5.12
CA TRP A 56 1.15 -3.53 4.64
C TRP A 56 2.12 -2.72 3.79
N GLY A 57 3.42 -2.72 4.12
CA GLY A 57 4.45 -2.11 3.28
C GLY A 57 4.51 -2.75 1.88
N ILE A 58 4.42 -4.08 1.81
CA ILE A 58 4.38 -4.82 0.53
C ILE A 58 3.11 -4.50 -0.25
N PHE A 59 1.95 -4.45 0.40
CA PHE A 59 0.67 -4.11 -0.22
C PHE A 59 0.70 -2.72 -0.88
N VAL A 60 1.27 -1.74 -0.21
CA VAL A 60 1.45 -0.36 -0.72
C VAL A 60 2.45 -0.32 -1.87
N GLY A 61 3.53 -1.10 -1.79
CA GLY A 61 4.51 -1.22 -2.87
C GLY A 61 3.95 -1.85 -4.16
N LEU A 62 2.93 -2.70 -4.04
CA LEU A 62 2.24 -3.37 -5.15
C LEU A 62 1.07 -2.56 -5.74
N TRP A 63 0.82 -1.34 -5.26
CA TRP A 63 -0.28 -0.54 -5.79
C TRP A 63 -0.12 -0.26 -7.29
N PRO A 64 -1.23 -0.30 -8.07
CA PRO A 64 -1.20 -0.13 -9.54
C PRO A 64 -0.47 1.12 -10.00
N VAL A 65 -0.53 2.17 -9.18
CA VAL A 65 0.05 3.47 -9.46
C VAL A 65 1.56 3.47 -9.21
N THR A 66 2.02 2.79 -8.16
CA THR A 66 3.45 2.56 -7.91
C THR A 66 4.07 1.82 -9.08
N LEU A 67 3.38 0.79 -9.60
CA LEU A 67 3.77 0.06 -10.81
C LEU A 67 3.75 0.95 -12.07
N LEU A 68 2.79 1.85 -12.20
CA LEU A 68 2.69 2.83 -13.30
C LEU A 68 3.81 3.88 -13.26
N VAL A 69 4.18 4.38 -12.07
CA VAL A 69 5.32 5.28 -11.92
C VAL A 69 6.63 4.55 -12.22
N LEU A 70 6.80 3.33 -11.70
CA LEU A 70 7.97 2.50 -11.99
C LEU A 70 8.09 2.18 -13.48
N SER A 71 6.98 1.91 -14.18
CA SER A 71 7.01 1.65 -15.63
C SER A 71 7.50 2.87 -16.41
N VAL A 72 7.06 4.08 -16.04
CA VAL A 72 7.53 5.33 -16.66
C VAL A 72 9.01 5.59 -16.37
N VAL A 73 9.48 5.32 -15.15
CA VAL A 73 10.90 5.48 -14.78
C VAL A 73 11.78 4.47 -15.54
N VAL A 74 11.33 3.22 -15.66
CA VAL A 74 12.03 2.17 -16.42
C VAL A 74 12.08 2.53 -17.91
N GLU A 75 10.98 2.98 -18.50
CA GLU A 75 10.90 3.39 -19.91
C GLU A 75 11.81 4.59 -20.21
N LYS A 76 11.91 5.56 -19.29
CA LYS A 76 12.87 6.66 -19.43
C LYS A 76 14.32 6.23 -19.30
N ARG A 77 14.60 5.20 -18.48
CA ARG A 77 15.98 4.73 -18.24
C ARG A 77 16.45 3.73 -19.29
N PHE A 78 15.54 3.00 -19.90
CA PHE A 78 15.78 2.06 -20.99
C PHE A 78 14.79 2.35 -22.13
N PRO A 79 14.98 3.45 -22.88
CA PRO A 79 14.15 3.75 -24.03
C PRO A 79 14.34 2.65 -25.08
N ARG A 80 13.23 2.14 -25.61
CA ARG A 80 13.23 1.24 -26.78
C ARG A 80 13.42 2.05 -28.06
#